data_AF-A0A662VKM1-F1
#
_entry.id   AF-A0A662VKM1-F1
#
_cell.length_a   1.000
_cell.length_b   1.000
_cell.length_c   1.000
_cell.angle_alpha   90.00
_cell.angle_beta   90.00
_cell.angle_gamma   90.00
#
_symmetry.space_group_name_H-M   'P 1'
#
loop_
_entity.id
_entity.type
_entity.pdbx_description
1 polymer ?
#
loop_
_entity_poly.entity_id
_entity_poly.type
_entity_poly.pdbx_seq_one_letter_code
_entity_poly.pdbx_strand_id
1 'polypeptide(L)' 'MMKIVHAQTVLPEDVLEELKRKTGESATKDAIAKAVEHYLMCPYTHQEPLEKKLEEVLKKKKRI' A
#
# COMPACT_ATOMS: atom_id res chain seq x y z
N MET A 1 -12.09 -25.03 -8.29
CA MET A 1 -11.25 -25.15 -7.07
C MET A 1 -10.46 -23.87 -6.91
N MET A 2 -10.58 -23.18 -5.77
CA MET A 2 -9.67 -22.08 -5.44
C MET A 2 -8.31 -22.67 -5.04
N LYS A 3 -7.24 -22.24 -5.70
CA LYS A 3 -5.86 -22.58 -5.29
C LYS A 3 -5.50 -21.67 -4.13
N ILE A 4 -5.30 -22.25 -2.94
CA ILE A 4 -4.87 -21.51 -1.76
C ILE A 4 -3.34 -21.49 -1.75
N VAL A 5 -2.76 -20.30 -1.75
CA VAL A 5 -1.31 -20.08 -1.67
C VAL A 5 -1.00 -19.52 -0.29
N HIS A 6 -0.09 -20.17 0.44
CA HIS A 6 0.41 -19.68 1.72
C HIS A 6 1.72 -18.92 1.46
N ALA A 7 1.76 -17.66 1.88
CA ALA A 7 2.97 -16.84 1.85
C ALA A 7 3.37 -16.48 3.28
N GLN A 8 4.67 -16.48 3.53
CA GLN A 8 5.26 -16.07 4.80
C GLN A 8 6.32 -15.01 4.52
N THR A 9 6.33 -13.96 5.32
CA THR A 9 7.32 -12.90 5.25
C THR A 9 7.62 -12.39 6.65
N VAL A 10 8.83 -11.92 6.85
CA VAL A 10 9.22 -11.24 8.09
C VAL A 10 8.88 -9.77 7.93
N LEU A 11 8.19 -9.22 8.93
CA LEU A 11 7.84 -7.81 9.01
C LEU A 11 8.33 -7.25 10.34
N PRO A 12 8.85 -6.01 10.35
CA PRO A 12 9.16 -5.31 11.59
C PRO A 12 7.92 -5.16 12.48
N GLU A 13 8.11 -5.22 13.79
CA GLU A 13 7.03 -5.18 14.77
C GLU A 13 6.29 -3.84 14.77
N ASP A 14 7.03 -2.74 14.63
CA ASP A 14 6.49 -1.38 14.51
C ASP A 14 5.56 -1.22 13.31
N VAL A 15 5.92 -1.82 12.17
CA VAL A 15 5.09 -1.82 10.96
C VAL A 15 3.81 -2.62 11.19
N LEU A 16 3.88 -3.75 11.90
CA LEU A 16 2.70 -4.55 12.23
C LEU A 16 1.76 -3.83 13.19
N GLU A 17 2.29 -3.15 14.21
CA GLU A 17 1.48 -2.36 15.14
C GLU A 17 0.80 -1.18 14.44
N GLU A 18 1.53 -0.47 13.58
CA GLU A 18 0.96 0.62 12.79
C GLU A 18 -0.13 0.11 11.85
N LEU A 19 0.09 -1.05 11.22
CA LEU A 19 -0.90 -1.68 10.35
C LEU A 19 -2.18 -2.01 11.12
N LYS A 20 -2.07 -2.66 12.28
CA LYS A 20 -3.21 -2.98 13.15
C LYS A 20 -3.98 -1.73 13.57
N ARG A 21 -3.27 -0.66 13.93
CA ARG A 21 -3.90 0.63 14.26
C ARG A 21 -4.66 1.22 13.08
N LYS A 22 -4.10 1.15 11.85
CA LYS A 22 -4.74 1.67 10.63
C LYS A 22 -5.95 0.83 10.21
N THR A 23 -5.87 -0.48 10.35
CA THR A 23 -6.95 -1.40 9.94
C THR A 23 -8.05 -1.54 10.98
N GLY A 24 -7.74 -1.24 12.25
CA GLY A 24 -8.62 -1.46 13.40
C GLY A 24 -8.65 -2.93 13.87
N GLU A 25 -7.78 -3.77 13.33
CA GLU A 25 -7.77 -5.22 13.59
C GLU A 25 -6.75 -5.56 14.69
N SER A 26 -7.09 -6.47 15.60
CA SER A 26 -6.17 -6.96 16.64
C SER A 26 -5.31 -8.14 16.15
N ALA A 27 -5.87 -8.96 15.27
CA ALA A 27 -5.21 -10.12 14.69
C ALA A 27 -4.33 -9.72 13.51
N THR A 28 -3.07 -10.17 13.53
CA THR A 28 -2.09 -9.88 12.48
C THR A 28 -2.54 -10.39 11.11
N LYS A 29 -3.17 -11.58 11.06
CA LYS A 29 -3.66 -12.18 9.82
C LYS A 29 -4.71 -11.30 9.16
N ASP A 30 -5.67 -10.80 9.92
CA ASP A 30 -6.79 -10.02 9.40
C ASP A 30 -6.32 -8.62 8.97
N ALA A 31 -5.41 -8.01 9.74
CA ALA A 31 -4.76 -6.76 9.37
C ALA A 31 -4.01 -6.88 8.03
N ILE A 32 -3.21 -7.94 7.85
CA ILE A 32 -2.47 -8.18 6.60
C ILE A 32 -3.43 -8.49 5.44
N ALA A 33 -4.45 -9.32 5.65
CA ALA A 33 -5.42 -9.65 4.61
C ALA A 33 -6.12 -8.40 4.07
N LYS A 34 -6.56 -7.51 4.96
CA LYS A 34 -7.20 -6.23 4.60
C LYS A 34 -6.24 -5.29 3.85
N ALA A 35 -4.97 -5.27 4.25
CA ALA A 35 -3.94 -4.49 3.59
C ALA A 35 -3.67 -4.96 2.15
N VAL A 36 -3.57 -6.28 1.96
CA VAL A 36 -3.39 -6.91 0.65
C VAL A 36 -4.63 -6.67 -0.22
N GLU A 37 -5.82 -6.85 0.33
CA GLU A 37 -7.07 -6.59 -0.38
C GLU A 37 -7.16 -5.12 -0.82
N HIS A 38 -6.84 -4.19 0.08
CA HIS A 38 -6.77 -2.77 -0.24
C HIS A 38 -5.74 -2.49 -1.35
N TYR A 39 -4.55 -3.07 -1.28
CA TYR A 39 -3.52 -2.89 -2.32
C TYR A 39 -4.00 -3.36 -3.70
N LEU A 40 -4.68 -4.51 -3.76
CA LEU A 40 -5.21 -5.08 -5.00
C LEU A 40 -6.37 -4.27 -5.59
N MET A 41 -7.21 -3.66 -4.74
CA MET A 41 -8.37 -2.89 -5.18
C MET A 41 -8.10 -1.39 -5.34
N CYS A 42 -7.03 -0.86 -4.76
CA CYS A 42 -6.76 0.56 -4.74
C CYS A 42 -6.48 1.08 -6.15
N PRO A 43 -7.27 2.05 -6.68
CA PRO A 43 -7.07 2.57 -8.03
C PRO A 43 -5.77 3.38 -8.17
N TYR A 44 -5.08 3.67 -7.05
CA TYR A 44 -3.88 4.49 -7.00
C TYR A 44 -2.57 3.70 -6.87
N THR A 45 -2.60 2.37 -6.68
CA THR A 45 -1.36 1.58 -6.47
C THR A 45 -0.44 1.54 -7.68
N HIS A 46 -0.97 1.76 -8.89
CA HIS A 46 -0.20 1.81 -10.13
C HIS A 46 -0.21 3.19 -10.78
N GLN A 47 -0.85 4.19 -10.16
CA GLN A 47 -0.75 5.56 -10.67
C GLN A 47 0.60 6.13 -10.27
N GLU A 48 1.28 6.76 -11.22
CA GLU A 48 2.48 7.53 -10.90
C GLU A 48 2.16 8.50 -9.76
N PRO A 49 3.00 8.58 -8.71
CA PRO A 49 2.78 9.46 -7.58
C PRO A 49 2.43 10.86 -8.09
N LEU A 50 1.39 11.46 -7.52
CA LEU A 50 0.97 12.81 -7.86
C LEU A 50 2.15 13.80 -7.77
N GLU A 51 3.10 13.49 -6.88
CA GLU A 51 4.41 14.11 -6.70
C GLU A 51 5.24 14.16 -8.00
N LYS A 52 5.36 13.04 -8.73
CA LYS A 52 6.06 12.99 -10.02
C LYS A 52 5.39 13.86 -11.07
N LYS A 53 4.05 13.81 -11.15
CA LYS A 53 3.28 14.67 -12.05
C LYS A 53 3.45 16.16 -11.71
N LEU A 54 3.50 16.50 -10.42
CA LEU A 54 3.70 17.87 -9.95
C LEU A 54 5.10 18.38 -10.29
N GLU A 55 6.14 17.55 -10.12
CA GLU A 55 7.51 17.88 -10.52
C GLU A 55 7.64 18.15 -12.02
N GLU A 56 6.98 17.36 -12.87
CA GLU A 56 6.99 17.59 -14.32
C GLU A 56 6.33 18.91 -14.71
N VAL A 57 5.19 19.24 -14.09
CA VAL A 57 4.49 20.52 -14.34
C VAL A 57 5.35 21.71 -13.89
N LEU A 58 6.01 21.61 -12.74
CA LEU A 58 6.93 22.65 -12.25
C LEU A 58 8.17 22.80 -13.15
N LYS A 59 8.74 21.70 -13.65
CA LYS A 59 9.84 21.73 -14.64
C LYS A 59 9.42 22.39 -15.95
N LYS A 60 8.21 22.11 -16.44
CA LYS A 60 7.66 22.76 -17.64
C LYS A 60 7.46 24.27 -17.44
N LYS A 61 6.99 24.71 -16.27
CA LYS A 61 6.83 26.14 -15.95
C LYS A 61 8.15 26.91 -15.82
N LYS A 62 9.23 26.26 -15.38
CA LYS A 62 10.57 26.89 -15.25
C LYS A 62 11.33 27.03 -16.59
N ARG A 63 10.88 26.36 -17.66
CA ARG A 63 11.49 26.43 -19.00
C ARG A 63 10.84 27.46 -19.93
N ILE A 64 9.86 28.22 -19.43
CA ILE A 64 9.21 29.35 -20.12
C ILE A 64 9.70 30.65 -19.47
#